data_AF-A0A1V5KYM3-F1
#
_entry.id   AF-A0A1V5KYM3-F1
#
_cell.length_a   1.000
_cell.length_b   1.000
_cell.length_c   1.000
_cell.angle_alpha   90.00
_cell.angle_beta   90.00
_cell.angle_gamma   90.00
#
_symmetry.space_group_name_H-M   'P 1'
#
loop_
_entity.id
_entity.type
_entity.pdbx_description
1 polymer ?
#
loop_
_entity_poly.entity_id
_entity_poly.type
_entity_poly.pdbx_seq_one_letter_code
_entity_poly.pdbx_strand_id
1 'polypeptide(L)'
;MNELIKGPTGQSGLYASIPAGTRLRDIKIQNGLATVDFSEDLRKKHPGGSAGESLTVGSIVNTLTQFPSVQEVQILVEGRVVENIAGHLDVSRPLKRQAGIIQPNPGTF
;
A
#
# COMPACT_ATOMS: atom_id res chain seq x y z
N MET A 1 -10.22 -8.09 1.58
CA MET A 1 -9.11 -7.47 2.33
C MET A 1 -8.32 -8.47 3.19
N ASN A 2 -8.96 -9.51 3.73
CA ASN A 2 -8.27 -10.64 4.40
C ASN A 2 -7.27 -11.42 3.53
N GLU A 3 -7.35 -11.33 2.21
CA GLU A 3 -6.49 -12.06 1.26
C GLU A 3 -5.13 -11.37 1.08
N LEU A 4 -5.07 -10.03 1.12
CA LEU A 4 -3.83 -9.27 0.95
C LEU A 4 -2.87 -9.44 2.14
N ILE A 5 -3.43 -9.60 3.34
CA ILE A 5 -2.67 -9.80 4.59
C ILE A 5 -2.04 -11.20 4.64
N LYS A 6 -2.65 -12.19 3.98
CA LYS A 6 -2.13 -13.57 3.95
C LYS A 6 -0.93 -13.73 3.00
N GLY A 7 -0.72 -12.79 2.08
CA GLY A 7 0.20 -12.97 0.97
C GLY A 7 -0.28 -14.06 -0.01
N PRO A 8 0.28 -14.14 -1.22
CA PRO A 8 -0.09 -15.19 -2.17
C PRO A 8 0.24 -16.57 -1.60
N THR A 9 -0.77 -17.43 -1.49
CA THR A 9 -0.60 -18.85 -1.14
C THR A 9 0.10 -19.57 -2.28
N GLY A 10 1.36 -19.94 -2.06
CA GLY A 10 2.09 -20.88 -2.90
C GLY A 10 2.73 -20.25 -4.13
N GLN A 11 4.05 -20.40 -4.21
CA GLN A 11 4.82 -20.33 -5.45
C GLN A 11 4.49 -19.17 -6.38
N SER A 12 4.76 -17.95 -5.92
CA SER A 12 5.10 -16.88 -6.83
C SER A 12 6.23 -16.11 -6.18
N GLY A 13 7.28 -15.76 -6.93
CA GLY A 13 8.37 -14.90 -6.45
C GLY A 13 7.91 -13.46 -6.16
N LEU A 14 6.67 -13.29 -5.70
CA LEU A 14 6.04 -12.06 -5.31
C LEU A 14 6.38 -11.83 -3.85
N TYR A 15 7.26 -10.87 -3.59
CA TYR A 15 7.52 -10.39 -2.25
C TYR A 15 6.19 -9.93 -1.63
N ALA A 16 5.90 -10.40 -0.41
CA ALA A 16 4.78 -9.87 0.36
C ALA A 16 5.01 -8.36 0.50
N SER A 17 4.20 -7.57 -0.20
CA SER A 17 4.30 -6.11 -0.19
C SER A 17 3.84 -5.52 1.13
N ILE A 18 3.35 -6.32 2.07
CA ILE A 18 3.03 -5.88 3.42
C ILE A 18 3.87 -6.72 4.40
N PRO A 19 4.59 -6.09 5.35
CA PRO A 19 5.39 -6.80 6.34
C PRO A 19 4.57 -7.81 7.15
N ALA A 20 5.17 -8.96 7.43
CA ALA A 20 4.53 -10.01 8.21
C ALA A 20 4.10 -9.53 9.60
N GLY A 21 2.87 -9.87 10.00
CA GLY A 21 2.29 -9.46 11.28
C GLY A 21 1.65 -8.07 11.27
N THR A 22 1.69 -7.34 10.15
CA THR A 22 0.88 -6.13 9.97
C THR A 22 -0.60 -6.47 10.08
N ARG A 23 -1.32 -5.74 10.93
CA ARG A 23 -2.77 -5.86 11.11
C ARG A 23 -3.45 -4.63 10.52
N LEU A 24 -4.55 -4.87 9.81
CA LEU A 24 -5.51 -3.84 9.45
C LEU A 24 -6.39 -3.57 10.67
N ARG A 25 -6.36 -2.35 11.19
CA ARG A 25 -7.10 -1.92 12.39
C ARG A 25 -8.46 -1.36 12.06
N ASP A 26 -8.54 -0.49 11.05
CA ASP A 26 -9.78 0.15 10.63
C ASP A 26 -9.72 0.51 9.14
N ILE A 27 -10.89 0.58 8.49
CA ILE A 27 -11.05 1.11 7.15
C ILE A 27 -12.35 1.89 7.04
N LYS A 28 -12.25 3.13 6.56
CA LYS A 28 -13.40 4.02 6.34
C LYS A 28 -13.35 4.56 4.92
N ILE A 29 -14.48 4.51 4.23
CA ILE A 29 -14.63 5.06 2.88
C ILE A 29 -15.68 6.15 2.94
N GLN A 30 -15.28 7.38 2.62
CA GLN A 30 -16.15 8.55 2.60
C GLN A 30 -15.77 9.45 1.44
N ASN A 31 -16.75 9.84 0.62
CA ASN A 31 -16.59 10.79 -0.49
C ASN A 31 -15.42 10.47 -1.44
N GLY A 32 -15.19 9.19 -1.75
CA GLY A 32 -14.10 8.78 -2.64
C GLY A 32 -12.75 8.58 -1.94
N LEU A 33 -12.62 8.89 -0.65
CA LEU A 33 -11.40 8.67 0.13
C LEU A 33 -11.53 7.42 1.00
N ALA A 34 -10.62 6.47 0.81
CA ALA A 34 -10.42 5.34 1.72
C ALA A 34 -9.33 5.67 2.75
N THR A 35 -9.70 5.86 4.01
CA THR A 35 -8.76 5.99 5.12
C THR A 35 -8.54 4.62 5.74
N VAL A 36 -7.29 4.16 5.76
CA VAL A 36 -6.92 2.79 6.17
C VAL A 36 -5.89 2.84 7.27
N ASP A 37 -6.24 2.30 8.43
CA ASP A 37 -5.40 2.28 9.62
C ASP A 37 -4.70 0.93 9.80
N PHE A 38 -3.38 0.95 9.85
CA PHE A 38 -2.55 -0.22 10.06
C PHE A 38 -1.87 -0.19 11.43
N SER A 39 -1.54 -1.37 11.94
CA SER A 39 -0.68 -1.49 13.13
C SER A 39 0.73 -0.97 12.87
N GLU A 40 1.42 -0.59 13.95
CA GLU A 40 2.82 -0.14 13.91
C GLU A 40 3.80 -1.12 13.23
N ASP A 41 3.47 -2.41 13.21
CA ASP A 41 4.21 -3.47 12.50
C ASP A 41 4.49 -3.11 11.03
N LEU A 42 3.61 -2.32 10.37
CA LEU A 42 3.80 -1.86 8.98
C LEU A 42 5.12 -1.09 8.80
N ARG A 43 5.55 -0.33 9.81
CA ARG A 43 6.81 0.43 9.80
C ARG A 43 7.94 -0.35 10.43
N LYS A 44 7.71 -0.91 11.63
CA LYS A 44 8.75 -1.59 12.43
C LYS A 44 9.33 -2.82 11.76
N LYS A 45 8.52 -3.54 10.98
CA LYS A 45 8.94 -4.77 10.28
C LYS A 45 9.16 -4.55 8.79
N HIS A 46 9.07 -3.31 8.32
CA HIS A 46 9.33 -3.02 6.93
C HIS A 46 10.80 -3.33 6.61
N PRO A 47 11.10 -4.06 5.52
CA PRO A 47 12.48 -4.37 5.14
C PRO A 47 13.32 -3.14 4.71
N GLY A 48 12.75 -1.93 4.82
CA GLY A 48 13.34 -0.70 4.31
C GLY A 48 13.41 -0.62 2.78
N GLY A 49 14.15 0.38 2.30
CA GLY A 49 14.47 0.58 0.89
C GLY A 49 13.37 1.23 0.06
N SER A 50 13.75 2.14 -0.83
CA SER A 50 12.83 2.91 -1.68
C SER A 50 11.93 2.02 -2.55
N ALA A 51 12.50 0.96 -3.15
CA ALA A 51 11.73 0.03 -3.97
C ALA A 51 10.71 -0.79 -3.14
N GLY A 52 11.11 -1.25 -1.95
CA GLY A 52 10.22 -1.97 -1.04
C GLY A 52 9.08 -1.09 -0.55
N GLU A 53 9.38 0.14 -0.15
CA GLU A 53 8.36 1.10 0.30
C GLU A 53 7.37 1.45 -0.82
N SER A 54 7.88 1.67 -2.04
CA SER A 54 7.06 1.94 -3.22
C SER A 54 6.16 0.75 -3.56
N LEU A 55 6.67 -0.47 -3.43
CA LEU A 55 5.88 -1.69 -3.61
C LEU A 55 4.78 -1.81 -2.57
N THR A 56 5.08 -1.55 -1.30
CA THR A 56 4.13 -1.59 -0.18
C THR A 56 3.00 -0.61 -0.37
N VAL A 57 3.35 0.66 -0.52
CA VAL A 57 2.37 1.75 -0.67
C VAL A 57 1.58 1.57 -1.96
N GLY A 58 2.27 1.28 -3.07
CA GLY A 58 1.64 1.04 -4.36
C GLY A 58 0.65 -0.12 -4.34
N SER A 59 0.97 -1.22 -3.64
CA SER A 59 0.06 -2.36 -3.50
C SER A 59 -1.22 -1.97 -2.76
N ILE A 60 -1.11 -1.27 -1.62
CA ILE A 60 -2.26 -0.84 -0.82
C ILE A 60 -3.15 0.09 -1.66
N VAL A 61 -2.56 1.13 -2.26
CA VAL A 61 -3.29 2.12 -3.05
C VAL A 61 -3.95 1.47 -4.26
N ASN A 62 -3.23 0.60 -4.98
CA ASN A 62 -3.76 -0.07 -6.16
C ASN A 62 -4.87 -1.06 -5.83
N THR A 63 -4.78 -1.80 -4.72
CA THR A 63 -5.87 -2.71 -4.33
C THR A 63 -7.13 -1.95 -3.95
N LEU A 64 -7.01 -0.87 -3.19
CA LEU A 64 -8.18 -0.12 -2.72
C LEU A 64 -8.86 0.69 -3.83
N THR A 65 -8.07 1.23 -4.76
CA THR A 65 -8.60 1.97 -5.92
C THR A 65 -9.15 1.04 -7.03
N GLN A 66 -9.13 -0.28 -6.85
CA GLN A 66 -9.91 -1.19 -7.72
C GLN A 66 -11.42 -1.05 -7.46
N PHE A 67 -11.82 -0.58 -6.28
CA PHE A 67 -13.21 -0.28 -5.99
C PHE A 67 -13.58 1.07 -6.62
N PRO A 68 -14.59 1.14 -7.50
CA PRO A 68 -14.94 2.39 -8.21
C PRO A 68 -15.32 3.55 -7.29
N SER A 69 -15.77 3.25 -6.07
CA SER A 69 -16.09 4.22 -5.03
C SER A 69 -14.86 4.81 -4.33
N VAL A 70 -13.64 4.34 -4.63
CA VAL A 70 -12.39 4.79 -4.02
C VAL A 70 -11.49 5.43 -5.08
N GLN A 71 -11.26 6.72 -4.93
CA GLN A 71 -10.40 7.54 -5.80
C GLN A 71 -9.04 7.78 -5.16
N GLU A 72 -9.00 7.92 -3.84
CA GLU A 72 -7.82 8.24 -3.04
C GLU A 72 -7.74 7.35 -1.81
N VAL A 73 -6.51 7.15 -1.33
CA VAL A 73 -6.23 6.32 -0.16
C VAL A 73 -5.34 7.09 0.81
N GLN A 74 -5.82 7.31 2.04
CA GLN A 74 -5.00 7.82 3.13
C GLN A 74 -4.55 6.65 4.00
N ILE A 75 -3.23 6.52 4.19
CA ILE A 75 -2.64 5.52 5.07
C ILE A 75 -2.45 6.14 6.46
N LEU A 76 -2.87 5.41 7.49
CA LEU A 76 -2.62 5.71 8.90
C LEU A 76 -1.84 4.56 9.54
N VAL A 77 -1.05 4.90 10.55
CA VAL A 77 -0.38 3.93 11.42
C VAL A 77 -0.72 4.26 12.87
N GLU A 78 -1.30 3.30 13.58
CA GLU A 78 -1.78 3.48 14.96
C GLU A 78 -2.72 4.70 15.11
N GLY A 79 -3.60 4.89 14.12
CA GLY A 79 -4.57 5.98 14.07
C GLY A 79 -3.97 7.35 13.72
N ARG A 80 -2.70 7.43 13.32
CA ARG A 80 -2.02 8.70 13.00
C ARG A 80 -1.56 8.75 11.55
N VAL A 81 -1.64 9.94 10.96
CA VAL A 81 -0.98 10.23 9.68
C VAL A 81 0.52 10.18 9.90
N VAL A 82 1.22 9.50 9.01
CA VAL A 82 2.68 9.39 9.01
C VAL A 82 3.24 9.99 7.74
N GLU A 83 4.45 10.52 7.80
CA GLU A 83 5.11 11.09 6.61
C GLU A 83 5.58 10.02 5.65
N ASN A 84 6.02 8.87 6.15
CA ASN A 84 6.55 7.77 5.35
C ASN A 84 6.40 6.44 6.10
N ILE A 85 6.56 5.34 5.38
CA ILE A 85 6.60 4.00 5.98
C ILE A 85 8.04 3.64 6.35
N ALA A 86 8.98 3.90 5.45
CA ALA A 86 10.40 3.54 5.56
C ALA A 86 11.38 4.66 5.17
N GLY A 87 10.90 5.87 4.85
CA GLY A 87 11.73 7.08 4.72
C GLY A 87 11.88 7.64 3.30
N HIS A 88 11.28 7.03 2.29
CA HIS A 88 11.49 7.38 0.88
C HIS A 88 10.24 7.92 0.17
N LEU A 89 9.03 7.57 0.61
CA LEU A 89 7.79 8.00 -0.04
C LEU A 89 6.92 8.80 0.94
N ASP A 90 6.50 9.99 0.50
CA ASP A 90 5.56 10.80 1.26
C ASP A 90 4.16 10.19 1.22
N VAL A 91 3.65 9.79 2.40
CA VAL A 91 2.30 9.26 2.61
C VAL A 91 1.47 10.14 3.57
N SER A 92 1.95 11.35 3.86
CA SER A 92 1.26 12.33 4.73
C SER A 92 -0.05 12.85 4.13
N ARG A 93 -0.28 12.60 2.84
CA ARG A 93 -1.45 13.03 2.08
C ARG A 93 -2.12 11.84 1.41
N PRO A 94 -3.42 11.95 1.06
CA PRO A 94 -4.10 10.92 0.30
C PRO A 94 -3.41 10.65 -1.04
N LEU A 95 -3.25 9.36 -1.36
CA LEU A 95 -2.58 8.89 -2.56
C LEU A 95 -3.60 8.39 -3.57
N LYS A 96 -3.43 8.82 -4.82
CA LYS A 96 -4.21 8.31 -5.96
C LYS A 96 -3.54 7.09 -6.55
N ARG A 97 -4.33 6.27 -7.26
CA ARG A 97 -3.81 5.19 -8.08
C ARG A 97 -2.76 5.75 -9.05
N GLN A 98 -1.51 5.31 -8.91
CA GLN A 98 -0.49 5.59 -9.91
C GLN A 98 -0.69 4.63 -11.09
N ALA A 99 -1.40 5.10 -12.12
CA ALA A 99 -1.61 4.34 -13.35
C ALA A 99 -0.32 4.11 -14.17
N GLY A 100 0.81 4.73 -13.80
CA GLY A 100 2.01 4.83 -14.62
C GLY A 100 3.19 3.88 -14.31
N ILE A 101 3.10 2.97 -13.33
CA ILE A 101 4.21 2.04 -13.01
C ILE A 101 4.24 0.82 -13.95
N ILE A 102 3.17 0.59 -14.72
CA ILE A 102 3.12 -0.46 -15.74
C ILE A 102 3.05 0.19 -17.12
N GLN A 103 4.12 0.84 -17.55
CA GLN A 103 4.40 0.86 -18.98
C GLN A 103 5.13 -0.46 -19.28
N PRO A 104 4.54 -1.42 -20.03
CA PRO A 104 5.38 -2.41 -20.68
C PRO A 104 6.36 -1.61 -21.52
N ASN A 105 7.65 -1.76 -21.22
CA ASN A 105 8.70 -1.12 -21.98
C ASN A 105 8.41 -1.39 -23.47
N PRO A 106 8.12 -0.38 -24.31
CA PRO A 106 8.05 -0.60 -25.74
C PRO A 106 9.49 -0.81 -26.18
N GLY A 107 9.96 -2.05 -26.00
CA GLY A 107 11.19 -2.54 -26.57
C GLY A 107 11.10 -2.35 -28.08
N THR A 108 11.86 -1.37 -28.53
CA THR A 108 12.32 -1.11 -29.89
C THR A 108 12.44 -2.37 -30.76
N PHE A 109 12.02 -2.19 -32.01
CA PHE A 109 12.14 -3.09 -33.17
C PHE A 109 13.46 -3.86 -33.26
#